data_AF-A0A8T1N5X6-F1
#
_entry.id   AF-A0A8T1N5X6-F1
#
_cell.length_a   1.000
_cell.length_b   1.000
_cell.length_c   1.000
_cell.angle_alpha   90.00
_cell.angle_beta   90.00
_cell.angle_gamma   90.00
#
_symmetry.space_group_name_H-M   'P 1'
#
loop_
_entity.id
_entity.type
_entity.pdbx_description
1 polymer ?
#
loop_
_entity_poly.entity_id
_entity_poly.type
_entity_poly.pdbx_seq_one_letter_code
_entity_poly.pdbx_strand_id
1 'polypeptide(L)'
;MAMGGDSSSKDGSIDSSNIGFLLLKKHGWKEGTGLGASEQGRLEPVQAFLKNNKRGLGADKVKVAAKKSYVTAASNKKNDQKCKTLSKRTRKMQELEKQLQEKEFERTFYREFWPDNV
;
A
#
# COMPACT_ATOMS: atom_id res chain seq x y z
N MET A 1 20.41 -0.07 21.73
CA MET A 1 19.85 -1.41 21.47
C MET A 1 18.34 -1.29 21.39
N ALA A 2 17.74 -1.40 20.21
CA ALA A 2 16.30 -1.43 20.05
C ALA A 2 15.93 -2.77 19.40
N MET A 3 15.42 -3.68 20.21
CA MET A 3 14.85 -4.95 19.76
C MET A 3 13.49 -4.65 19.13
N GLY A 4 13.43 -4.56 17.80
CA GLY A 4 12.20 -4.41 17.03
C GLY A 4 11.90 -5.71 16.29
N GLY A 5 11.23 -6.64 16.98
CA GLY A 5 10.75 -7.89 16.40
C GLY A 5 9.28 -8.06 16.74
N ASP A 6 8.39 -7.61 15.87
CA ASP A 6 7.01 -8.10 15.88
C ASP A 6 6.98 -9.43 15.12
N SER A 7 7.63 -10.43 15.70
CA SER A 7 7.45 -11.84 15.36
C SER A 7 6.13 -12.29 15.97
N SER A 8 5.02 -11.92 15.35
CA SER A 8 3.72 -12.58 15.60
C SER A 8 3.68 -13.94 14.88
N SER A 9 4.72 -14.74 15.06
CA SER A 9 4.57 -16.19 14.98
C SER A 9 4.13 -16.59 16.38
N LYS A 10 2.81 -16.61 16.61
CA LYS A 10 2.26 -17.46 17.65
C LYS A 10 2.51 -18.90 17.19
N ASP A 11 3.74 -19.35 17.41
CA ASP A 11 4.19 -20.72 17.36
C ASP A 11 3.60 -21.43 18.58
N GLY A 12 2.27 -21.48 18.59
CA GLY A 12 1.47 -21.89 19.72
C GLY A 12 0.38 -22.79 19.20
N SER A 13 0.30 -23.98 19.80
CA SER A 13 -0.81 -24.89 19.55
C SER A 13 -2.15 -24.16 19.67
N ILE A 14 -3.14 -24.66 18.93
CA ILE A 14 -4.50 -24.08 18.98
C ILE A 14 -4.98 -24.16 20.44
N ASP A 15 -5.41 -23.03 20.99
CA ASP A 15 -5.86 -22.96 22.38
C ASP A 15 -7.04 -23.90 22.66
N SER A 16 -7.07 -24.52 23.84
CA SER A 16 -8.07 -25.52 24.20
C SER A 16 -9.48 -24.95 24.35
N SER A 17 -9.61 -23.64 24.55
CA SER A 17 -10.91 -22.94 24.58
C SER A 17 -11.52 -22.78 23.18
N ASN A 18 -10.73 -22.96 22.11
CA ASN A 18 -11.17 -22.78 20.75
C ASN A 18 -12.15 -23.89 20.34
N ILE A 19 -13.29 -23.50 19.77
CA ILE A 19 -14.32 -24.45 19.32
C ILE A 19 -13.75 -25.45 18.29
N GLY A 20 -12.87 -25.01 17.39
CA GLY A 20 -12.19 -25.86 16.42
C GLY A 20 -11.27 -26.90 17.07
N PHE A 21 -10.56 -26.55 18.14
CA PHE A 21 -9.75 -27.50 18.91
C PHE A 21 -10.62 -28.60 19.52
N LEU A 22 -11.75 -28.22 20.14
CA LEU A 22 -12.70 -29.16 20.74
C LEU A 22 -13.31 -30.10 19.69
N LEU A 23 -13.65 -29.57 18.51
CA LEU A 23 -14.15 -30.36 17.38
C LEU A 23 -13.11 -31.38 16.90
N LEU A 24 -11.87 -30.94 16.69
CA LEU A 24 -10.78 -31.84 16.27
C LEU A 24 -10.59 -32.97 17.29
N LYS A 25 -10.49 -32.66 18.58
CA LYS A 25 -10.39 -33.65 19.66
C LYS A 25 -11.56 -34.63 19.65
N LYS A 26 -12.79 -34.13 19.49
CA LYS A 26 -14.01 -34.97 19.42
C LYS A 26 -13.99 -35.95 18.24
N HIS A 27 -13.37 -35.56 17.13
CA HIS A 27 -13.20 -36.41 15.95
C HIS A 27 -11.93 -37.27 15.99
N GLY A 28 -11.28 -37.39 17.15
CA GLY A 28 -10.15 -38.31 17.36
C GLY A 28 -8.79 -37.72 17.01
N TRP A 29 -8.70 -36.44 16.66
CA TRP A 29 -7.40 -35.77 16.50
C TRP A 29 -6.73 -35.54 17.85
N LYS A 30 -5.40 -35.76 17.89
CA LYS A 30 -4.58 -35.58 19.09
C LYS A 30 -3.69 -34.36 18.91
N GLU A 31 -3.58 -33.57 19.97
CA GLU A 31 -2.69 -32.42 20.00
C GLU A 31 -1.24 -32.86 19.79
N GLY A 32 -0.50 -32.14 18.94
CA GLY A 32 0.88 -32.49 18.56
C GLY A 32 0.99 -33.53 17.44
N THR A 33 -0.12 -34.07 16.92
CA THR A 33 -0.12 -35.02 15.79
C THR A 33 -0.60 -34.37 14.49
N GLY A 34 -0.04 -34.82 13.37
CA GLY A 34 -0.45 -34.38 12.04
C GLY A 34 -1.82 -34.93 11.67
N LEU A 35 -2.50 -34.28 10.72
CA LEU A 35 -3.77 -34.77 10.20
C LEU A 35 -3.55 -35.90 9.17
N GLY A 36 -4.55 -36.79 9.04
CA GLY A 36 -4.54 -37.89 8.06
C GLY A 36 -4.44 -39.27 8.70
N ALA A 37 -4.61 -40.33 7.89
CA ALA A 37 -4.70 -41.71 8.37
C ALA A 37 -3.43 -42.21 9.08
N SER A 38 -2.28 -41.66 8.73
CA SER A 38 -0.98 -42.00 9.34
C SER A 38 -0.33 -40.78 9.98
N GLU A 39 -1.14 -39.79 10.38
CA GLU A 39 -0.67 -38.54 10.99
C GLU A 39 0.34 -37.77 10.10
N GLN A 40 0.28 -37.98 8.77
CA GLN A 40 1.28 -37.51 7.81
C GLN A 40 1.19 -36.01 7.48
N GLY A 41 0.12 -35.34 7.93
CA GLY A 41 -0.10 -33.92 7.72
C GLY A 41 0.95 -33.08 8.45
N ARG A 42 1.23 -31.89 7.91
CA ARG A 42 2.13 -30.93 8.55
C ARG A 42 1.55 -30.47 9.89
N LEU A 43 2.40 -30.43 10.92
CA LEU A 43 2.09 -29.83 12.22
C LEU A 43 2.01 -28.30 12.11
N GLU A 44 2.99 -27.74 11.40
CA GLU A 44 3.15 -26.30 11.26
C GLU A 44 2.45 -25.73 10.02
N PRO A 45 1.77 -24.57 10.15
CA PRO A 45 1.15 -23.90 9.03
C PRO A 45 2.18 -23.49 7.98
N VAL A 46 1.72 -23.41 6.72
CA VAL A 46 2.57 -22.97 5.62
C VAL A 46 2.81 -21.47 5.72
N GLN A 47 4.07 -21.06 5.75
CA GLN A 47 4.45 -19.66 5.73
C GLN A 47 4.08 -19.03 4.38
N ALA A 48 3.28 -17.97 4.43
CA ALA A 48 2.91 -17.20 3.26
C ALA A 48 3.78 -15.94 3.16
N PHE A 49 4.42 -15.74 2.00
CA PHE A 49 5.22 -14.54 1.74
C PHE A 49 4.37 -13.50 1.02
N LEU A 50 4.23 -12.32 1.62
CA LEU A 50 3.53 -11.22 0.98
C LEU A 50 4.42 -10.52 -0.05
N LYS A 51 3.96 -10.43 -1.30
CA LYS A 51 4.66 -9.74 -2.37
C LYS A 51 4.33 -8.24 -2.34
N ASN A 52 5.23 -7.42 -1.82
CA ASN A 52 5.02 -5.97 -1.74
C ASN A 52 5.24 -5.22 -3.08
N ASN A 53 5.83 -5.87 -4.08
CA ASN A 53 6.12 -5.25 -5.37
C ASN A 53 5.07 -5.61 -6.44
N LYS A 54 4.92 -4.74 -7.44
CA LYS A 54 4.02 -4.96 -8.59
C LYS A 54 4.72 -5.58 -9.81
N ARG A 55 6.02 -5.90 -9.72
CA ARG A 55 6.78 -6.48 -10.83
C ARG A 55 6.43 -7.94 -11.07
N GLY A 56 6.67 -8.45 -12.27
CA GLY A 56 6.44 -9.86 -12.61
C GLY A 56 7.28 -10.81 -11.74
N LEU A 57 6.85 -12.07 -11.67
CA LEU A 57 7.66 -13.14 -11.09
C LEU A 57 8.94 -13.32 -11.93
N GLY A 58 10.06 -13.61 -11.28
CA GLY A 58 11.37 -13.73 -11.96
C GLY A 58 12.03 -12.41 -12.33
N ALA A 59 11.38 -11.25 -12.12
CA ALA A 59 12.00 -9.96 -12.40
C ALA A 59 13.17 -9.68 -11.44
N ASP A 60 14.31 -9.24 -11.99
CA ASP A 60 15.54 -8.99 -11.23
C ASP A 60 15.28 -8.14 -9.99
N LYS A 61 15.75 -8.57 -8.82
CA LYS A 61 15.61 -7.77 -7.60
C LYS A 61 16.36 -6.45 -7.82
N VAL A 62 15.65 -5.32 -7.67
CA VAL A 62 16.33 -4.02 -7.66
C VAL A 62 17.26 -4.06 -6.45
N LYS A 63 18.57 -3.94 -6.68
CA LYS A 63 19.55 -3.72 -5.62
C LYS A 63 19.17 -2.39 -4.98
N VAL A 64 18.40 -2.43 -3.90
CA VAL A 64 18.16 -1.24 -3.09
C VAL A 64 19.52 -0.92 -2.49
N ALA A 65 20.23 0.05 -3.08
CA ALA A 65 21.44 0.57 -2.49
C ALA A 65 21.11 0.94 -1.05
N ALA A 66 21.82 0.32 -0.10
CA ALA A 66 21.61 0.52 1.32
C ALA A 66 21.65 2.02 1.60
N LYS A 67 20.49 2.62 1.90
CA LYS A 67 20.46 3.99 2.39
C LYS A 67 21.11 3.93 3.76
N LYS A 68 22.30 4.53 3.90
CA LYS A 68 22.97 4.75 5.18
C LYS A 68 21.94 5.36 6.12
N SER A 69 21.65 4.67 7.23
CA SER A 69 20.77 5.16 8.28
C SER A 69 21.48 6.26 9.06
N TYR A 70 21.37 7.51 8.60
CA TYR A 70 21.63 8.65 9.46
C TYR A 70 20.48 8.74 10.46
N VAL A 71 20.78 8.39 11.71
CA VAL A 71 19.91 8.70 12.84
C VAL A 71 19.95 10.20 13.04
N THR A 72 18.95 10.92 12.50
CA THR A 72 18.40 12.13 13.13
C THR A 72 17.08 12.52 12.48
N ALA A 73 16.11 12.81 13.35
CA ALA A 73 14.87 13.55 13.14
C ALA A 73 13.75 12.89 12.30
N ALA A 74 12.63 12.67 13.00
CA ALA A 74 11.29 12.49 12.48
C ALA A 74 11.05 13.13 11.09
N SER A 75 10.80 12.31 10.07
CA SER A 75 10.37 12.81 8.75
C SER A 75 9.31 11.89 8.13
N ASN A 76 8.09 12.07 8.62
CA ASN A 76 6.87 12.27 7.83
C ASN A 76 6.81 11.56 6.44
N LYS A 77 6.33 10.31 6.41
CA LYS A 77 5.86 9.57 5.21
C LYS A 77 4.61 10.19 4.53
N LYS A 78 4.35 11.49 4.70
CA LYS A 78 3.17 12.20 4.18
C LYS A 78 3.47 13.13 2.99
N ASN A 79 4.69 13.17 2.46
CA ASN A 79 5.07 14.20 1.48
C ASN A 79 4.86 13.80 0.01
N ASP A 80 4.90 12.51 -0.35
CA ASP A 80 4.70 12.09 -1.75
C ASP A 80 3.25 12.29 -2.24
N GLN A 81 2.27 12.21 -1.34
CA GLN A 81 0.88 12.56 -1.67
C GLN A 81 0.68 14.08 -1.75
N LYS A 82 1.35 14.85 -0.87
CA LYS A 82 1.24 16.32 -0.85
C LYS A 82 1.87 16.97 -2.08
N CYS A 83 3.02 16.48 -2.55
CA CYS A 83 3.64 16.95 -3.80
C CYS A 83 2.76 16.66 -5.03
N LYS A 84 2.05 15.52 -5.07
CA LYS A 84 1.11 15.20 -6.16
C LYS A 84 -0.19 16.00 -6.11
N THR A 85 -0.70 16.34 -4.93
CA THR A 85 -1.92 17.15 -4.79
C THR A 85 -1.69 18.64 -5.03
N LEU A 86 -0.54 19.19 -4.62
CA LEU A 86 -0.15 20.57 -4.91
C LEU A 86 -0.01 20.80 -6.43
N SER A 87 0.63 19.86 -7.14
CA SER A 87 0.77 19.93 -8.60
C SER A 87 -0.58 19.96 -9.35
N LYS A 88 -1.56 19.18 -8.88
CA LYS A 88 -2.93 19.19 -9.47
C LYS A 88 -3.63 20.53 -9.26
N ARG A 89 -3.42 21.19 -8.11
CA ARG A 89 -4.03 22.50 -7.80
C ARG A 89 -3.44 23.61 -8.66
N THR A 90 -2.12 23.63 -8.86
CA THR A 90 -1.45 24.62 -9.71
C THR A 90 -1.89 24.51 -11.18
N ARG A 91 -2.03 23.28 -11.71
CA ARG A 91 -2.52 23.08 -13.09
C ARG A 91 -3.95 23.58 -13.29
N LYS A 92 -4.86 23.33 -12.35
CA LYS A 92 -6.26 23.82 -12.42
C LYS A 92 -6.34 25.35 -12.38
N MET A 93 -5.47 25.99 -11.61
CA MET A 93 -5.42 27.44 -11.51
C MET A 93 -4.95 28.08 -12.83
N GLN A 94 -3.89 27.54 -13.44
CA GLN A 94 -3.37 28.01 -14.73
C GLN A 94 -4.40 27.85 -15.87
N GLU A 95 -5.17 26.76 -15.86
CA GLU A 95 -6.22 26.54 -16.86
C GLU A 95 -7.34 27.59 -16.77
N LEU A 96 -7.81 27.91 -15.56
CA LEU A 96 -8.82 28.94 -15.36
C LEU A 96 -8.32 30.33 -15.74
N GLU A 97 -7.07 30.66 -15.39
CA GLU A 97 -6.44 31.92 -15.77
C GLU A 97 -6.34 32.04 -17.29
N LYS A 98 -5.90 30.97 -17.97
CA LYS A 98 -5.86 30.92 -19.44
C LYS A 98 -7.26 31.11 -20.05
N GLN A 99 -8.29 30.45 -19.52
CA GLN A 99 -9.67 30.62 -20.01
C GLN A 99 -10.20 32.04 -19.79
N LEU A 100 -9.83 32.70 -18.69
CA LEU A 100 -10.19 34.10 -18.47
C LEU A 100 -9.44 35.01 -19.44
N GLN A 101 -8.14 34.79 -19.65
CA GLN A 101 -7.37 35.54 -20.65
C GLN A 101 -7.91 35.34 -22.06
N GLU A 102 -8.31 34.12 -22.44
CA GLU A 102 -8.88 33.83 -23.74
C GLU A 102 -10.26 34.48 -23.90
N LYS A 103 -11.12 34.46 -22.88
CA LYS A 103 -12.39 35.19 -22.88
C LYS A 103 -12.22 36.69 -22.93
N GLU A 104 -11.24 37.24 -22.23
CA GLU A 104 -10.89 38.66 -22.29
C GLU A 104 -10.32 39.02 -23.66
N PHE A 105 -9.45 38.18 -24.22
CA PHE A 105 -8.93 38.32 -25.56
C PHE A 105 -10.05 38.28 -26.59
N GLU A 106 -10.96 37.30 -26.57
CA GLU A 106 -12.11 37.27 -27.46
C GLU A 106 -12.98 38.52 -27.31
N ARG A 107 -13.34 38.91 -26.08
CA ARG A 107 -14.14 40.12 -25.84
C ARG A 107 -13.47 41.38 -26.36
N THR A 108 -12.16 41.52 -26.16
CA THR A 108 -11.39 42.68 -26.64
C THR A 108 -11.20 42.64 -28.16
N PHE A 109 -10.87 41.48 -28.72
CA PHE A 109 -10.73 41.22 -30.15
C PHE A 109 -12.02 41.50 -30.91
N TYR A 110 -13.17 40.98 -30.44
CA TYR A 110 -14.46 41.24 -31.09
C TYR A 110 -14.88 42.71 -31.00
N ARG A 111 -14.61 43.37 -29.87
CA ARG A 111 -14.87 44.82 -29.73
C ARG A 111 -14.02 45.66 -30.69
N GLU A 112 -12.79 45.24 -30.95
CA GLU A 112 -11.83 45.99 -31.76
C GLU A 112 -11.92 45.65 -33.26
N PHE A 113 -12.29 44.41 -33.61
CA PHE A 113 -12.28 43.91 -34.98
C PHE A 113 -13.68 43.81 -35.62
N TRP A 114 -14.78 43.75 -34.84
CA TRP A 114 -16.18 43.72 -35.34
C TRP A 114 -17.12 44.59 -34.48
N PRO A 115 -17.11 45.92 -34.65
CA PRO A 115 -17.82 46.86 -33.77
C PRO A 115 -19.37 46.78 -33.82
N ASP A 116 -19.97 46.19 -34.86
CA ASP A 116 -21.41 46.32 -35.15
C ASP A 116 -22.31 45.21 -34.56
N ASN A 117 -21.81 44.36 -33.66
CA ASN A 117 -22.60 43.27 -33.04
C ASN A 117 -22.80 43.45 -31.51
N VAL A 118 -23.16 44.67 -31.08
CA VAL A 118 -23.74 44.94 -29.75
C VAL A 118 -25.03 45.73 -29.90
#